data_AF-A0A8B6HB16-F1
#
_entry.id   AF-A0A8B6HB16-F1
#
_cell.length_a   1.000
_cell.length_b   1.000
_cell.length_c   1.000
_cell.angle_alpha   90.00
_cell.angle_beta   90.00
_cell.angle_gamma   90.00
#
_symmetry.space_group_name_H-M   'P 1'
#
loop_
_entity.id
_entity.type
_entity.pdbx_description
1 polymer ?
#
loop_
_entity_poly.entity_id
_entity_poly.type
_entity_poly.pdbx_seq_one_letter_code
_entity_poly.pdbx_strand_id
1 'polypeptide(L)'
;SISSFVKNEVRKLLNILKSKGYNKLLIQIGRCAFDPSTECSVRGFTVECYRYKPSIADDISDASLVISHAGAGSCLESLTANKPLLVVVNDELMDNHQLELARQLKKDGNIEYCDC
;
A
#
# COMPACT_ATOMS: atom_id res chain seq x y z
N SER A 1 -15.19 19.25 -3.86
CA SER A 1 -14.48 18.62 -4.97
C SER A 1 -13.84 17.33 -4.50
N ILE A 2 -13.83 16.26 -5.31
CA ILE A 2 -13.28 14.92 -4.98
C ILE A 2 -11.90 15.00 -4.30
N SER A 3 -11.07 15.98 -4.70
CA SER A 3 -9.75 16.28 -4.11
C SER A 3 -9.75 16.52 -2.59
N SER A 4 -10.74 17.21 -2.01
CA SER A 4 -10.73 17.53 -0.57
C SER A 4 -11.05 16.32 0.31
N PHE A 5 -11.91 15.42 -0.18
CA PHE A 5 -12.24 14.18 0.51
C PHE A 5 -11.04 13.23 0.53
N VAL A 6 -10.40 13.01 -0.62
CA VAL A 6 -9.20 12.16 -0.75
C VAL A 6 -8.07 12.64 0.16
N LYS A 7 -7.80 13.95 0.19
CA LYS A 7 -6.78 14.53 1.10
C LYS A 7 -7.06 14.24 2.57
N ASN A 8 -8.33 14.26 2.98
CA ASN A 8 -8.72 14.01 4.36
C ASN A 8 -8.51 12.54 4.75
N GLU A 9 -8.90 11.60 3.89
CA GLU A 9 -8.70 10.17 4.14
C GLU A 9 -7.21 9.79 4.15
N VAL A 10 -6.41 10.35 3.23
CA VAL A 10 -4.95 10.16 3.24
C VAL A 10 -4.34 10.68 4.54
N ARG A 11 -4.75 11.86 5.04
CA ARG A 11 -4.26 12.37 6.34
C ARG A 11 -4.64 11.47 7.51
N LYS A 12 -5.85 10.92 7.54
CA LYS A 12 -6.25 9.95 8.57
C LYS A 12 -5.34 8.72 8.56
N LEU A 13 -5.09 8.16 7.38
CA LEU A 13 -4.16 7.03 7.21
C LEU A 13 -2.77 7.38 7.74
N LEU A 14 -2.22 8.54 7.37
CA LEU A 14 -0.89 8.98 7.84
C LEU A 14 -0.83 9.11 9.36
N ASN A 15 -1.88 9.64 9.99
CA ASN A 15 -1.95 9.73 11.46
C ASN A 15 -2.00 8.33 12.11
N ILE A 16 -2.75 7.40 11.53
CA ILE A 16 -2.82 6.01 12.01
C ILE A 16 -1.43 5.37 11.92
N LEU A 17 -0.79 5.42 10.75
CA LEU A 17 0.56 4.89 10.55
C LEU A 17 1.56 5.51 11.53
N LYS A 18 1.51 6.83 11.71
CA LYS A 18 2.36 7.51 12.70
C LYS A 18 2.14 7.00 14.13
N SER A 19 0.89 6.84 14.55
CA SER A 19 0.56 6.32 15.89
C SER A 19 0.98 4.87 16.10
N LYS A 20 1.13 4.10 15.01
CA LYS A 20 1.68 2.74 15.01
C LYS A 20 3.21 2.70 14.97
N GLY A 21 3.88 3.86 14.92
CA GLY A 21 5.35 3.97 14.96
C GLY A 21 6.03 4.05 13.60
N TYR A 22 5.27 4.09 12.49
CA TYR A 22 5.84 4.33 11.18
C TYR A 22 6.18 5.81 11.00
N ASN A 23 7.24 6.10 10.24
CA ASN A 23 7.73 7.47 10.02
C ASN A 23 7.80 7.86 8.53
N LYS A 24 7.63 6.91 7.62
CA LYS A 24 7.73 7.11 6.18
C LYS A 24 6.68 6.27 5.45
N LEU A 25 6.02 6.88 4.46
CA LEU A 25 5.18 6.21 3.47
C LEU A 25 5.78 6.46 2.09
N LEU A 26 6.10 5.38 1.39
CA LEU A 26 6.59 5.39 0.03
C LEU A 26 5.49 4.84 -0.89
N ILE A 27 5.06 5.62 -1.87
CA ILE A 27 3.93 5.26 -2.75
C ILE A 27 4.41 5.18 -4.20
N GLN A 28 4.22 4.01 -4.82
CA GLN A 28 4.29 3.92 -6.26
C GLN A 28 2.96 4.39 -6.86
N ILE A 29 2.99 5.44 -7.68
CA ILE A 29 1.81 5.93 -8.39
C ILE A 29 1.98 5.80 -9.91
N GLY A 30 0.90 5.42 -10.58
CA GLY A 30 0.80 5.38 -12.03
C GLY A 30 0.73 6.77 -12.66
N ARG A 31 0.19 6.86 -13.88
CA ARG A 31 -0.12 8.15 -14.49
C ARG A 31 -1.36 8.75 -13.83
N CYS A 32 -1.13 9.56 -12.80
CA CYS A 32 -2.17 10.34 -12.12
C CYS A 32 -1.75 11.81 -12.03
N ALA A 33 -2.73 12.72 -12.10
CA ALA A 33 -2.54 14.15 -11.88
C ALA A 33 -2.41 14.51 -10.38
N PHE A 34 -2.79 13.59 -9.49
CA PHE A 34 -2.69 13.75 -8.05
C PHE A 34 -1.38 13.17 -7.52
N ASP A 35 -0.60 13.99 -6.81
CA ASP A 35 0.64 13.58 -6.15
C ASP A 35 0.55 13.74 -4.63
N PRO A 36 0.32 12.66 -3.88
CA PRO A 36 0.17 12.69 -2.42
C PRO A 36 1.36 13.31 -1.69
N SER A 37 2.59 13.17 -2.22
CA SER A 37 3.79 13.69 -1.57
C SER A 37 3.81 15.21 -1.46
N THR A 38 3.15 15.90 -2.41
CA THR A 38 3.04 17.36 -2.43
C THR A 38 1.77 17.87 -1.78
N GLU A 39 0.71 17.04 -1.80
CA GLU A 39 -0.64 17.45 -1.42
C GLU A 39 -0.99 17.07 0.02
N CYS A 40 -0.27 16.12 0.62
CA CYS A 40 -0.54 15.60 1.95
C CYS A 40 0.75 15.58 2.79
N SER A 41 0.76 16.33 3.89
CA SER A 41 1.85 16.32 4.85
C SER A 41 1.33 16.19 6.29
N VAL A 42 2.08 15.46 7.11
CA VAL A 42 1.88 15.34 8.55
C VAL A 42 3.23 15.60 9.22
N ARG A 43 3.28 16.49 10.23
CA ARG A 43 4.53 16.85 10.89
C ARG A 43 5.23 15.61 11.45
N GLY A 44 6.50 15.41 11.09
CA GLY A 44 7.30 14.27 11.55
C GLY A 44 6.92 12.93 10.89
N PHE A 45 6.31 12.98 9.70
CA PHE A 45 6.04 11.81 8.87
C PHE A 45 6.35 12.15 7.41
N THR A 46 7.21 11.35 6.78
CA THR A 46 7.67 11.56 5.40
C THR A 46 6.74 10.85 4.42
N VAL A 47 6.30 11.56 3.38
CA VAL A 47 5.53 10.97 2.28
C VAL A 47 6.32 11.17 1.00
N GLU A 48 6.70 10.07 0.36
CA GLU A 48 7.41 10.07 -0.91
C GLU A 48 6.57 9.35 -1.95
N CYS A 49 6.63 9.83 -3.19
CA CYS A 49 5.96 9.20 -4.32
C CYS A 49 6.96 9.00 -5.44
N TYR A 50 6.88 7.85 -6.09
CA TYR A 50 7.64 7.60 -7.32
C TYR A 50 6.72 7.05 -8.41
N ARG A 51 7.15 7.26 -9.65
CA ARG A 51 6.57 6.61 -10.83
C ARG A 51 7.27 5.26 -11.06
N TYR A 52 6.71 4.45 -11.96
CA TYR A 52 7.21 3.11 -12.27
C TYR A 52 8.74 2.98 -12.25
N LYS A 53 9.24 2.11 -11.36
CA LYS A 53 10.62 1.64 -11.33
C LYS A 53 10.70 0.28 -12.01
N PRO A 54 11.84 -0.08 -12.63
CA PRO A 54 12.03 -1.40 -13.23
C PRO A 54 12.02 -2.54 -12.20
N SER A 55 12.26 -2.25 -10.92
CA SER A 55 12.14 -3.18 -9.80
C SER A 55 11.68 -2.45 -8.55
N ILE A 56 10.86 -3.11 -7.74
CA ILE A 56 10.42 -2.66 -6.41
C ILE A 56 10.99 -3.55 -5.29
N ALA A 57 11.85 -4.52 -5.62
CA ALA A 57 12.37 -5.49 -4.66
C ALA A 57 13.13 -4.83 -3.51
N ASP A 58 13.96 -3.82 -3.79
CA ASP A 58 14.69 -3.08 -2.75
C ASP A 58 13.74 -2.29 -1.85
N ASP A 59 12.70 -1.66 -2.42
CA ASP A 59 11.69 -0.92 -1.66
C ASP A 59 10.90 -1.86 -0.73
N ILE A 60 10.57 -3.07 -1.20
CA ILE A 60 9.92 -4.12 -0.41
C ILE A 60 10.87 -4.62 0.70
N SER A 61 12.14 -4.87 0.36
CA SER A 61 13.16 -5.33 1.32
C SER A 61 13.39 -4.33 2.45
N ASP A 62 13.35 -3.03 2.15
CA ASP A 62 13.53 -1.97 3.14
C ASP A 62 12.24 -1.67 3.93
N ALA A 63 11.08 -2.04 3.41
CA ALA A 63 9.80 -1.79 4.06
C ALA A 63 9.59 -2.68 5.30
N SER A 64 8.98 -2.07 6.32
CA SER A 64 8.46 -2.79 7.49
C SER A 64 7.05 -3.34 7.26
N LEU A 65 6.31 -2.76 6.31
CA LEU A 65 4.96 -3.14 5.90
C LEU A 65 4.77 -2.75 4.44
N VAL A 66 4.24 -3.67 3.63
CA VAL A 66 3.83 -3.39 2.25
C VAL A 66 2.31 -3.34 2.19
N ILE A 67 1.75 -2.33 1.51
CA ILE A 67 0.32 -2.24 1.23
C ILE A 67 0.14 -2.36 -0.29
N SER A 68 -0.58 -3.39 -0.74
CA SER A 68 -0.83 -3.64 -2.16
C SER A 68 -2.33 -3.63 -2.44
N HIS A 69 -2.75 -2.95 -3.49
CA HIS A 69 -4.12 -2.97 -4.00
C HIS A 69 -4.38 -4.24 -4.82
N ALA A 70 -4.03 -5.39 -4.24
CA ALA A 70 -4.18 -6.72 -4.82
C ALA A 70 -3.61 -6.92 -6.24
N GLY A 71 -2.63 -6.10 -6.64
CA GLY A 71 -1.86 -6.31 -7.86
C GLY A 71 -1.04 -7.60 -7.73
N ALA A 72 -1.26 -8.58 -8.60
CA ALA A 72 -0.65 -9.91 -8.50
C ALA A 72 0.89 -9.88 -8.43
N GLY A 73 1.55 -9.00 -9.19
CA GLY A 73 3.01 -8.85 -9.18
C GLY A 73 3.56 -8.33 -7.85
N SER A 74 3.00 -7.24 -7.33
CA SER A 74 3.42 -6.64 -6.05
C SER A 74 3.14 -7.56 -4.85
N CYS A 75 2.05 -8.33 -4.89
CA CYS A 75 1.76 -9.34 -3.88
C CYS A 75 2.82 -10.46 -3.89
N LEU A 76 3.14 -11.02 -5.07
CA LEU A 76 4.10 -12.11 -5.21
C LEU A 76 5.52 -11.70 -4.76
N GLU A 77 5.95 -10.49 -5.11
CA GLU A 77 7.27 -9.97 -4.69
C GLU A 77 7.35 -9.73 -3.19
N SER A 78 6.28 -9.22 -2.56
CA SER A 78 6.24 -8.99 -1.10
C SER A 78 6.30 -10.29 -0.30
N LEU A 79 5.64 -11.33 -0.80
CA LEU A 79 5.66 -12.67 -0.23
C LEU A 79 7.03 -13.34 -0.35
N THR A 80 7.64 -13.23 -1.53
CA THR A 80 8.98 -13.76 -1.77
C THR A 80 9.99 -13.13 -0.83
N ALA A 81 9.79 -11.86 -0.47
CA ALA A 81 10.62 -11.12 0.48
C ALA A 81 10.29 -11.38 1.97
N ASN A 82 9.31 -12.24 2.29
CA ASN A 82 8.81 -12.50 3.65
C ASN A 82 8.43 -11.22 4.42
N LYS A 83 7.81 -10.26 3.73
CA LYS A 83 7.38 -9.00 4.33
C LYS A 83 5.90 -9.03 4.71
N PRO A 84 5.51 -8.38 5.83
CA PRO A 84 4.11 -8.17 6.14
C PRO A 84 3.42 -7.45 4.99
N LEU A 85 2.37 -8.06 4.44
CA LEU A 85 1.59 -7.54 3.32
C LEU A 85 0.15 -7.28 3.75
N LEU A 86 -0.29 -6.03 3.62
CA LEU A 86 -1.69 -5.64 3.70
C LEU A 86 -2.27 -5.58 2.29
N VAL A 87 -3.18 -6.49 1.98
CA VAL A 87 -3.87 -6.51 0.69
C VAL A 87 -5.17 -5.72 0.80
N VAL A 88 -5.30 -4.67 -0.02
CA VAL A 88 -6.56 -3.94 -0.24
C VAL A 88 -7.21 -4.54 -1.48
N VAL A 89 -8.32 -5.25 -1.29
CA VAL A 89 -9.08 -5.85 -2.39
C VAL A 89 -9.89 -4.76 -3.07
N ASN A 90 -9.97 -4.80 -4.40
CA ASN A 90 -10.84 -3.90 -5.16
C ASN A 90 -12.05 -4.66 -5.67
N ASP A 91 -13.19 -4.44 -5.02
CA ASP A 91 -14.42 -5.18 -5.31
C ASP A 91 -15.05 -4.80 -6.67
N GLU A 92 -14.57 -3.74 -7.33
CA GLU A 92 -15.06 -3.30 -8.64
C GLU A 92 -14.33 -3.93 -9.85
N LEU A 93 -13.13 -4.50 -9.65
CA LEU A 93 -12.29 -5.04 -10.74
C LEU A 93 -11.98 -6.52 -10.50
N MET A 94 -12.93 -7.37 -10.92
CA MET A 94 -12.74 -8.78 -11.30
C MET A 94 -12.38 -9.80 -10.20
N ASP A 95 -13.36 -10.69 -9.99
CA ASP A 95 -13.32 -12.07 -9.50
C ASP A 95 -12.60 -12.39 -8.18
N ASN A 96 -13.30 -13.16 -7.35
CA ASN A 96 -12.93 -13.71 -6.03
C ASN A 96 -11.54 -14.42 -5.93
N HIS A 97 -10.75 -14.45 -7.00
CA HIS A 97 -9.44 -15.09 -7.09
C HIS A 97 -8.35 -14.35 -6.30
N GLN A 98 -8.47 -13.03 -6.12
CA GLN A 98 -7.55 -12.27 -5.25
C GLN A 98 -7.75 -12.61 -3.76
N LEU A 99 -8.99 -12.94 -3.37
CA LEU A 99 -9.34 -13.40 -2.03
C LEU A 99 -8.81 -14.83 -1.79
N GLU A 100 -8.87 -15.70 -2.81
CA GLU A 100 -8.26 -17.04 -2.78
C GLU A 100 -6.74 -16.96 -2.56
N LEU A 101 -6.07 -16.03 -3.26
CA LEU A 101 -4.65 -15.74 -3.08
C LEU A 101 -4.37 -15.22 -1.67
N ALA A 102 -5.08 -14.20 -1.19
CA ALA A 102 -4.93 -13.67 0.17
C ALA A 102 -5.18 -14.74 1.26
N ARG A 103 -6.15 -15.65 1.05
CA ARG A 103 -6.44 -16.77 1.96
C ARG A 103 -5.36 -17.84 1.97
N GLN A 104 -4.82 -18.21 0.81
CA GLN A 104 -3.72 -19.19 0.72
C GLN A 104 -2.45 -18.65 1.38
N LEU A 105 -2.20 -17.36 1.26
CA LEU A 105 -1.03 -16.71 1.83
C LEU A 105 -1.15 -16.42 3.33
N LYS A 106 -2.37 -16.24 3.85
CA LYS A 106 -2.64 -16.23 5.29
C LYS A 106 -2.27 -17.57 5.95
N LYS A 107 -2.37 -18.67 5.20
CA LYS A 107 -2.00 -20.02 5.66
C LYS A 107 -0.49 -20.20 5.84
N ASP A 108 0.31 -19.43 5.10
CA ASP A 108 1.79 -19.46 5.12
C ASP A 108 2.43 -18.39 6.03
N GLY A 109 1.61 -17.52 6.65
CA GLY A 109 1.94 -16.95 7.96
C GLY A 109 2.42 -15.51 8.06
N ASN A 110 2.07 -14.58 7.16
CA ASN A 110 2.36 -13.13 7.34
C ASN A 110 1.42 -12.16 6.57
N ILE A 111 0.14 -12.51 6.34
CA ILE A 111 -0.80 -11.64 5.60
C ILE A 111 -2.05 -11.30 6.42
N GLU A 112 -2.34 -10.00 6.51
CA GLU A 112 -3.64 -9.45 6.89
C GLU A 112 -4.28 -8.83 5.64
N TYR A 113 -5.58 -9.01 5.43
CA TYR A 113 -6.30 -8.40 4.31
C TYR A 113 -7.51 -7.62 4.83
N CYS A 114 -7.90 -6.57 4.12
CA CYS A 114 -9.10 -5.77 4.42
C CYS A 114 -9.99 -5.75 3.19
N ASP A 115 -11.24 -6.16 3.39
CA ASP A 115 -12.39 -5.95 2.53
C ASP A 115 -12.93 -4.52 2.72
N CYS A 116 -13.41 -3.90 1.63
CA CYS A 116 -14.08 -2.59 1.66
C CYS A 116 -15.60 -2.74 1.55
#